data_AF-A0A7W1FZE9-F1
#
_entry.id   AF-A0A7W1FZE9-F1
#
_cell.length_a   1.000
_cell.length_b   1.000
_cell.length_c   1.000
_cell.angle_alpha   90.00
_cell.angle_beta   90.00
_cell.angle_gamma   90.00
#
_symmetry.space_group_name_H-M   'P 1'
#
loop_
_entity.id
_entity.type
_entity.pdbx_description
1 polymer ?
#
loop_
_entity_poly.entity_id
_entity_poly.type
_entity_poly.pdbx_seq_one_letter_code
_entity_poly.pdbx_strand_id
1 'polypeptide(L)'
;YNTGRVEWNSNNYWGHVLNPIMVLYMHAKDPEVKKMAKAGLDWMFLESSLHYIDGFQAGADCRAKNGAYKAFVGSVWGYSYFYYTDANHQPTCTYNLGSRVLTDFVGYAPYSTYRPPQVIIDIAQRNFKLPVEIHAAKPFYHLDNNNFQDWKGNTTKSRRFEFETIYMDDNYLLSSLATYRPDGKVGTFSEQNVWRFAIKGSNNGCLQVLGNTGTFVDCDGRHPNEEIGQLNSMVMRLIKNTDKLWVAVPNTKVLEFVGNTGFVDMGNGVYAAFIPYNTTSKSNAAWSFDGTYNRYDWNFDPAKLGALVLEVGTVKQYTSYANFKTQIQNKGKFTNPATDVLSYDGANGHNLKLQYMPTTTYTLVDGTVVNPAGVTPKIWLDGVANDYNTWNSYEVVYGDKIVDQKWGSGTLTLQSNTQALQISIDPSTSKVDYKVLGATSVIQNVQPDKSGYLVSYSSVDQINVTFLTNETQEVKLTLYDILGKEVKLLYQGKSLAMNEQIIEISNSVAVPGIYFVRLEGEKILLTEKIILN
;
A
#
# COMPACT_ATOMS: atom_id res chain seq x y z
N TYR A 1 -12.72 -1.15 9.62
CA TYR A 1 -13.37 -0.45 8.48
C TYR A 1 -13.46 1.05 8.72
N ASN A 2 -14.22 1.51 9.73
CA ASN A 2 -14.42 2.95 10.02
C ASN A 2 -13.15 3.80 10.24
N THR A 3 -12.07 3.15 10.68
CA THR A 3 -10.89 3.82 11.26
C THR A 3 -9.59 3.20 10.79
N GLY A 4 -9.63 2.24 9.85
CA GLY A 4 -8.48 1.43 9.46
C GLY A 4 -7.91 0.48 10.53
N ARG A 5 -6.63 0.09 10.38
CA ARG A 5 -5.89 -0.79 11.30
C ARG A 5 -4.80 -0.02 12.05
N VAL A 6 -4.59 -0.39 13.31
CA VAL A 6 -3.60 0.20 14.23
C VAL A 6 -2.16 -0.10 13.81
N GLU A 7 -1.90 -1.35 13.43
CA GLU A 7 -0.62 -1.74 12.86
C GLU A 7 -0.66 -1.57 11.34
N TRP A 8 -0.61 -0.34 10.89
CA TRP A 8 -0.73 0.04 9.48
C TRP A 8 0.54 -0.28 8.69
N ASN A 9 0.39 -0.55 7.40
CA ASN A 9 1.44 -0.89 6.43
C ASN A 9 2.53 -1.91 6.85
N SER A 10 2.35 -2.66 7.92
CA SER A 10 3.36 -3.59 8.45
C SER A 10 3.76 -4.64 7.42
N ASN A 11 4.96 -4.51 6.85
CA ASN A 11 5.49 -5.48 5.91
C ASN A 11 5.62 -6.88 6.54
N ASN A 12 5.96 -6.92 7.84
CA ASN A 12 6.23 -8.16 8.56
C ASN A 12 4.96 -8.86 9.06
N TYR A 13 3.94 -8.14 9.53
CA TYR A 13 2.80 -8.76 10.20
C TYR A 13 1.46 -8.69 9.47
N TRP A 14 1.41 -8.09 8.28
CA TRP A 14 0.17 -8.03 7.49
C TRP A 14 -0.49 -9.42 7.32
N GLY A 15 0.27 -10.45 6.96
CA GLY A 15 -0.23 -11.81 6.77
C GLY A 15 -0.75 -12.48 8.05
N HIS A 16 -0.22 -12.11 9.23
CA HIS A 16 -0.69 -12.62 10.51
C HIS A 16 -2.11 -12.13 10.85
N VAL A 17 -2.48 -10.95 10.36
CA VAL A 17 -3.84 -10.40 10.52
C VAL A 17 -4.77 -10.91 9.43
N LEU A 18 -4.27 -11.10 8.21
CA LEU A 18 -5.08 -11.51 7.07
C LEU A 18 -5.65 -12.93 7.24
N ASN A 19 -4.82 -13.89 7.64
CA ASN A 19 -5.20 -15.30 7.70
C ASN A 19 -6.42 -15.57 8.60
N PRO A 20 -6.50 -15.07 9.84
CA PRO A 20 -7.69 -15.21 10.67
C PRO A 20 -8.97 -14.68 10.02
N ILE A 21 -8.91 -13.53 9.32
CA ILE A 21 -10.08 -12.96 8.65
C ILE A 21 -10.48 -13.83 7.44
N MET A 22 -9.50 -14.38 6.73
CA MET A 22 -9.76 -15.31 5.62
C MET A 22 -10.46 -16.60 6.10
N VAL A 23 -10.08 -17.13 7.27
CA VAL A 23 -10.76 -18.27 7.90
C VAL A 23 -12.21 -17.91 8.25
N LEU A 24 -12.48 -16.72 8.80
CA LEU A 24 -13.84 -16.26 9.08
C LEU A 24 -14.68 -16.17 7.80
N TYR A 25 -14.12 -15.61 6.73
CA TYR A 25 -14.80 -15.54 5.43
C TYR A 25 -15.17 -16.93 4.90
N MET A 26 -14.25 -17.89 4.97
CA MET A 26 -14.48 -19.25 4.46
C MET A 26 -15.45 -20.05 5.32
N HIS A 27 -15.28 -19.99 6.64
CA HIS A 27 -15.83 -21.01 7.54
C HIS A 27 -16.82 -20.50 8.58
N ALA A 28 -17.05 -19.19 8.73
CA ALA A 28 -18.06 -18.70 9.65
C ALA A 28 -19.45 -19.27 9.29
N LYS A 29 -20.20 -19.74 10.28
CA LYS A 29 -21.56 -20.28 10.07
C LYS A 29 -22.56 -19.17 9.74
N ASP A 30 -22.35 -17.99 10.30
CA ASP A 30 -23.20 -16.81 10.12
C ASP A 30 -22.86 -16.10 8.79
N PRO A 31 -23.83 -15.99 7.85
CA PRO A 31 -23.64 -15.26 6.61
C PRO A 31 -23.21 -13.80 6.79
N GLU A 32 -23.67 -13.12 7.85
CA GLU A 32 -23.30 -11.73 8.11
C GLU A 32 -21.85 -11.62 8.56
N VAL A 33 -21.35 -12.58 9.36
CA VAL A 33 -19.92 -12.67 9.71
C VAL A 33 -19.05 -12.89 8.48
N LYS A 34 -19.49 -13.72 7.51
CA LYS A 34 -18.77 -13.89 6.25
C LYS A 34 -18.68 -12.59 5.46
N LYS A 35 -19.77 -11.81 5.38
CA LYS A 35 -19.78 -10.51 4.68
C LYS A 35 -18.89 -9.49 5.37
N MET A 36 -18.91 -9.42 6.70
CA MET A 36 -18.00 -8.56 7.48
C MET A 36 -16.54 -8.95 7.26
N ALA A 37 -16.23 -10.25 7.28
CA ALA A 37 -14.90 -10.76 6.98
C ALA A 37 -14.46 -10.38 5.56
N LYS A 38 -15.34 -10.51 4.56
CA LYS A 38 -15.07 -10.09 3.19
C LYS A 38 -14.73 -8.59 3.13
N ALA A 39 -15.54 -7.72 3.75
CA ALA A 39 -15.27 -6.28 3.74
C ALA A 39 -13.96 -5.92 4.47
N GLY A 40 -13.62 -6.66 5.53
CA GLY A 40 -12.32 -6.55 6.21
C GLY A 40 -11.16 -6.92 5.30
N LEU A 41 -11.27 -8.04 4.56
CA LEU A 41 -10.27 -8.44 3.57
C LEU A 41 -10.16 -7.41 2.44
N ASP A 42 -11.28 -6.97 1.86
CA ASP A 42 -11.29 -5.97 0.80
C ASP A 42 -10.57 -4.69 1.25
N TRP A 43 -10.81 -4.22 2.48
CA TRP A 43 -10.11 -3.06 3.03
C TRP A 43 -8.59 -3.29 3.20
N MET A 44 -8.18 -4.48 3.67
CA MET A 44 -6.75 -4.81 3.82
C MET A 44 -6.02 -4.90 2.49
N PHE A 45 -6.67 -5.48 1.47
CA PHE A 45 -6.11 -5.53 0.12
C PHE A 45 -6.09 -4.15 -0.53
N LEU A 46 -7.10 -3.30 -0.30
CA LEU A 46 -7.04 -1.89 -0.73
C LEU A 46 -5.82 -1.19 -0.13
N GLU A 47 -5.65 -1.22 1.19
CA GLU A 47 -4.52 -0.55 1.83
C GLU A 47 -3.20 -1.05 1.25
N SER A 48 -3.03 -2.36 1.08
CA SER A 48 -1.86 -2.93 0.43
C SER A 48 -1.68 -2.44 -1.00
N SER A 49 -2.75 -2.33 -1.80
CA SER A 49 -2.70 -1.87 -3.20
C SER A 49 -2.24 -0.42 -3.36
N LEU A 50 -2.64 0.47 -2.45
CA LEU A 50 -2.23 1.88 -2.42
C LEU A 50 -0.74 2.05 -2.17
N HIS A 51 -0.12 1.06 -1.54
CA HIS A 51 1.30 1.04 -1.19
C HIS A 51 2.11 0.09 -2.07
N TYR A 52 1.44 -0.71 -2.91
CA TYR A 52 2.09 -1.73 -3.69
C TYR A 52 2.93 -1.12 -4.81
N ILE A 53 4.18 -1.54 -4.93
CA ILE A 53 5.00 -1.31 -6.12
C ILE A 53 5.99 -2.46 -6.25
N ASP A 54 5.97 -3.10 -7.42
CA ASP A 54 7.00 -4.04 -7.86
C ASP A 54 7.39 -5.12 -6.83
N GLY A 55 6.38 -5.80 -6.26
CA GLY A 55 6.58 -6.86 -5.28
C GLY A 55 6.81 -6.38 -3.84
N PHE A 56 6.53 -5.12 -3.54
CA PHE A 56 6.76 -4.52 -2.22
C PHE A 56 5.60 -3.62 -1.76
N GLN A 57 5.38 -3.53 -0.44
CA GLN A 57 4.45 -2.57 0.18
C GLN A 57 5.24 -1.37 0.73
N ALA A 58 5.31 -0.32 -0.08
CA ALA A 58 6.05 0.91 0.17
C ALA A 58 5.33 1.90 1.10
N GLY A 59 5.93 3.06 1.27
CA GLY A 59 5.43 4.13 2.14
C GLY A 59 5.90 4.00 3.58
N ALA A 60 5.29 4.78 4.46
CA ALA A 60 5.54 4.66 5.88
C ALA A 60 5.15 3.25 6.33
N ASP A 61 5.85 2.70 7.32
CA ASP A 61 5.65 1.32 7.78
C ASP A 61 5.74 1.21 9.32
N CYS A 62 4.74 0.59 9.95
CA CYS A 62 4.77 0.18 11.36
C CYS A 62 5.28 -1.26 11.49
N ARG A 63 6.06 -1.56 12.53
CA ARG A 63 6.87 -2.78 12.63
C ARG A 63 7.93 -2.90 11.54
N ALA A 64 8.38 -1.75 11.04
CA ALA A 64 9.58 -1.63 10.25
C ALA A 64 10.77 -1.88 11.18
N LYS A 65 11.45 -3.00 10.96
CA LYS A 65 12.71 -3.37 11.59
C LYS A 65 13.74 -3.66 10.51
N ASN A 66 14.93 -4.05 10.92
CA ASN A 66 15.99 -4.58 10.08
C ASN A 66 15.46 -5.49 8.96
N GLY A 67 15.63 -5.05 7.71
CA GLY A 67 15.24 -5.80 6.51
C GLY A 67 13.84 -5.47 5.96
N ALA A 68 13.02 -4.67 6.65
CA ALA A 68 11.70 -4.27 6.16
C ALA A 68 11.74 -3.41 4.88
N TYR A 69 12.92 -2.93 4.47
CA TYR A 69 13.15 -2.20 3.22
C TYR A 69 13.53 -3.08 2.02
N LYS A 70 13.56 -4.41 2.19
CA LYS A 70 13.91 -5.34 1.12
C LYS A 70 12.66 -5.77 0.38
N ALA A 71 12.74 -5.74 -0.95
CA ALA A 71 11.72 -6.37 -1.79
C ALA A 71 11.62 -7.87 -1.46
N PHE A 72 10.42 -8.44 -1.57
CA PHE A 72 10.14 -9.86 -1.35
C PHE A 72 10.54 -10.36 0.06
N VAL A 73 10.46 -9.50 1.07
CA VAL A 73 10.65 -9.82 2.49
C VAL A 73 9.39 -9.42 3.26
N GLY A 74 9.19 -10.03 4.44
CA GLY A 74 7.99 -9.86 5.25
C GLY A 74 6.87 -10.80 4.82
N SER A 75 5.70 -10.66 5.43
CA SER A 75 4.54 -11.53 5.17
C SER A 75 3.66 -11.04 4.04
N VAL A 76 3.67 -9.74 3.70
CA VAL A 76 2.74 -9.15 2.72
C VAL A 76 3.03 -9.58 1.28
N TRP A 77 4.31 -9.61 0.89
CA TRP A 77 4.68 -9.74 -0.53
C TRP A 77 4.16 -11.01 -1.19
N GLY A 78 4.09 -12.12 -0.44
CA GLY A 78 3.61 -13.40 -0.98
C GLY A 78 2.14 -13.31 -1.39
N TYR A 79 1.31 -12.61 -0.61
CA TYR A 79 -0.08 -12.36 -0.97
C TYR A 79 -0.20 -11.37 -2.13
N SER A 80 0.58 -10.28 -2.10
CA SER A 80 0.59 -9.34 -3.23
C SER A 80 1.02 -10.02 -4.52
N TYR A 81 1.97 -10.96 -4.46
CA TYR A 81 2.36 -11.80 -5.60
C TYR A 81 1.17 -12.64 -6.11
N PHE A 82 0.44 -13.35 -5.24
CA PHE A 82 -0.70 -14.15 -5.69
C PHE A 82 -1.88 -13.34 -6.23
N TYR A 83 -2.19 -12.19 -5.63
CA TYR A 83 -3.44 -11.47 -5.92
C TYR A 83 -3.28 -10.31 -6.91
N TYR A 84 -2.10 -9.72 -7.06
CA TYR A 84 -1.89 -8.56 -7.94
C TYR A 84 -1.14 -8.89 -9.22
N THR A 85 -0.61 -10.11 -9.35
CA THR A 85 0.17 -10.50 -10.53
C THR A 85 -0.65 -11.28 -11.53
N ASP A 86 -0.39 -11.02 -12.80
CA ASP A 86 -0.97 -11.72 -13.94
C ASP A 86 0.07 -11.79 -15.07
N ALA A 87 -0.31 -12.30 -16.25
CA ALA A 87 0.61 -12.43 -17.38
C ALA A 87 1.24 -11.10 -17.84
N ASN A 88 0.58 -9.97 -17.58
CA ASN A 88 1.01 -8.62 -17.98
C ASN A 88 1.63 -7.82 -16.81
N HIS A 89 1.34 -8.20 -15.56
CA HIS A 89 1.76 -7.49 -14.36
C HIS A 89 2.60 -8.39 -13.44
N GLN A 90 3.85 -8.66 -13.82
CA GLN A 90 4.80 -9.40 -12.99
C GLN A 90 5.77 -8.45 -12.27
N PRO A 91 6.17 -8.74 -11.01
CA PRO A 91 7.25 -8.02 -10.36
C PRO A 91 8.56 -8.25 -11.13
N THR A 92 9.37 -7.21 -11.25
CA THR A 92 10.68 -7.30 -11.92
C THR A 92 11.61 -8.17 -11.07
N CYS A 93 11.98 -9.35 -11.56
CA CYS A 93 12.86 -10.25 -10.82
C CYS A 93 13.61 -11.17 -11.79
N THR A 94 14.82 -11.57 -11.39
CA THR A 94 15.69 -12.45 -12.20
C THR A 94 15.61 -13.92 -11.80
N TYR A 95 14.80 -14.25 -10.79
CA TYR A 95 14.65 -15.60 -10.25
C TYR A 95 13.18 -15.96 -10.10
N ASN A 96 12.89 -17.25 -9.99
CA ASN A 96 11.53 -17.74 -9.79
C ASN A 96 11.02 -17.32 -8.38
N LEU A 97 10.14 -16.32 -8.33
CA LEU A 97 9.53 -15.85 -7.08
C LEU A 97 8.72 -16.94 -6.38
N GLY A 98 8.01 -17.77 -7.17
CA GLY A 98 7.17 -18.84 -6.65
C GLY A 98 7.94 -19.83 -5.76
N SER A 99 9.22 -20.08 -6.03
CA SER A 99 10.04 -20.97 -5.21
C SER A 99 10.51 -20.34 -3.88
N ARG A 100 10.32 -19.03 -3.68
CA ARG A 100 10.67 -18.32 -2.44
C ARG A 100 9.45 -17.95 -1.59
N VAL A 101 8.26 -18.15 -2.13
CA VAL A 101 7.02 -17.92 -1.41
C VAL A 101 6.98 -18.86 -0.21
N LEU A 102 6.84 -18.30 0.99
CA LEU A 102 6.74 -19.08 2.23
C LEU A 102 5.38 -19.77 2.26
N THR A 103 5.32 -21.02 1.79
CA THR A 103 4.08 -21.81 1.67
C THR A 103 3.34 -21.94 3.00
N ASP A 104 4.05 -22.01 4.12
CA ASP A 104 3.43 -22.09 5.45
C ASP A 104 2.68 -20.81 5.84
N PHE A 105 3.04 -19.67 5.25
CA PHE A 105 2.39 -18.39 5.51
C PHE A 105 1.19 -18.15 4.60
N VAL A 106 1.38 -18.37 3.30
CA VAL A 106 0.42 -18.02 2.22
C VAL A 106 -0.39 -19.20 1.70
N GLY A 107 -0.09 -20.43 2.12
CA GLY A 107 -0.66 -21.66 1.54
C GLY A 107 -2.17 -21.78 1.69
N TYR A 108 -2.77 -21.02 2.61
CA TYR A 108 -4.22 -20.94 2.73
C TYR A 108 -4.89 -20.06 1.67
N ALA A 109 -4.18 -19.07 1.11
CA ALA A 109 -4.75 -18.18 0.11
C ALA A 109 -5.22 -18.91 -1.16
N PRO A 110 -4.46 -19.87 -1.74
CA PRO A 110 -4.94 -20.71 -2.84
C PRO A 110 -6.12 -21.63 -2.48
N TYR A 111 -6.31 -21.96 -1.20
CA TYR A 111 -7.45 -22.76 -0.74
C TYR A 111 -8.71 -21.91 -0.53
N SER A 112 -8.54 -20.62 -0.22
CA SER A 112 -9.65 -19.69 -0.05
C SER A 112 -10.36 -19.37 -1.36
N THR A 113 -11.69 -19.25 -1.31
CA THR A 113 -12.52 -18.73 -2.41
C THR A 113 -12.51 -17.21 -2.49
N TYR A 114 -11.92 -16.52 -1.50
CA TYR A 114 -11.86 -15.07 -1.49
C TYR A 114 -11.03 -14.54 -2.65
N ARG A 115 -11.55 -13.53 -3.36
CA ARG A 115 -10.81 -12.72 -4.32
C ARG A 115 -11.10 -11.23 -4.06
N PRO A 116 -10.08 -10.36 -4.04
CA PRO A 116 -10.31 -8.91 -3.97
C PRO A 116 -11.16 -8.45 -5.16
N PRO A 117 -12.00 -7.41 -4.99
CA PRO A 117 -12.63 -6.70 -6.10
C PRO A 117 -11.61 -6.28 -7.16
N GLN A 118 -12.00 -6.36 -8.45
CA GLN A 118 -11.12 -6.02 -9.57
C GLN A 118 -10.54 -4.61 -9.45
N VAL A 119 -11.35 -3.64 -9.01
CA VAL A 119 -10.89 -2.26 -8.77
C VAL A 119 -9.68 -2.16 -7.82
N ILE A 120 -9.52 -3.07 -6.85
CA ILE A 120 -8.36 -3.10 -5.95
C ILE A 120 -7.11 -3.63 -6.66
N ILE A 121 -7.30 -4.67 -7.49
CA ILE A 121 -6.22 -5.23 -8.32
C ILE A 121 -5.77 -4.16 -9.33
N ASP A 122 -6.72 -3.47 -9.96
CA ASP A 122 -6.45 -2.37 -10.89
C ASP A 122 -5.63 -1.25 -10.22
N ILE A 123 -5.95 -0.89 -8.97
CA ILE A 123 -5.18 0.10 -8.20
C ILE A 123 -3.74 -0.40 -7.94
N ALA A 124 -3.57 -1.66 -7.54
CA ALA A 124 -2.24 -2.25 -7.35
C ALA A 124 -1.42 -2.24 -8.65
N GLN A 125 -2.08 -2.49 -9.78
CA GLN A 125 -1.47 -2.54 -11.12
C GLN A 125 -1.36 -1.16 -11.79
N ARG A 126 -1.76 -0.07 -11.12
CA ARG A 126 -1.76 1.30 -11.66
C ARG A 126 -2.66 1.49 -12.89
N ASN A 127 -3.76 0.76 -12.98
CA ASN A 127 -4.77 0.89 -14.03
C ASN A 127 -5.77 2.04 -13.73
N PHE A 128 -5.23 3.26 -13.67
CA PHE A 128 -5.94 4.54 -13.52
C PHE A 128 -5.03 5.68 -14.03
N LYS A 129 -5.53 6.91 -14.16
CA LYS A 129 -4.68 8.02 -14.60
C LYS A 129 -3.73 8.45 -13.49
N LEU A 130 -2.44 8.39 -13.79
CA LEU A 130 -1.36 8.88 -12.93
C LEU A 130 -0.90 10.29 -13.35
N PRO A 131 -0.25 11.03 -12.44
CA PRO A 131 -0.02 10.70 -11.03
C PRO A 131 -1.22 11.00 -10.12
N VAL A 132 -1.21 10.42 -8.92
CA VAL A 132 -2.24 10.61 -7.87
C VAL A 132 -1.57 10.92 -6.53
N GLU A 133 -2.10 11.89 -5.79
CA GLU A 133 -1.75 12.14 -4.39
C GLU A 133 -2.93 11.80 -3.46
N ILE A 134 -2.64 11.06 -2.39
CA ILE A 134 -3.60 10.65 -1.38
C ILE A 134 -3.16 11.20 -0.03
N HIS A 135 -4.11 11.78 0.71
CA HIS A 135 -3.98 12.05 2.14
C HIS A 135 -4.72 10.97 2.91
N ALA A 136 -4.05 10.38 3.90
CA ALA A 136 -4.58 9.28 4.70
C ALA A 136 -4.37 9.53 6.18
N ALA A 137 -5.45 9.53 6.95
CA ALA A 137 -5.41 9.49 8.41
C ALA A 137 -5.44 8.03 8.89
N LYS A 138 -4.49 7.67 9.74
CA LYS A 138 -4.34 6.33 10.30
C LYS A 138 -4.48 6.35 11.81
N PRO A 139 -5.07 5.32 12.42
CA PRO A 139 -5.13 5.23 13.87
C PRO A 139 -3.73 4.97 14.41
N PHE A 140 -3.46 5.51 15.59
CA PHE A 140 -2.17 5.34 16.25
C PHE A 140 -1.87 3.88 16.57
N TYR A 141 -0.71 3.38 16.15
CA TYR A 141 -0.08 2.14 16.62
C TYR A 141 0.15 2.11 18.16
N HIS A 142 -0.46 1.17 18.88
CA HIS A 142 -0.12 0.71 20.27
C HIS A 142 -0.82 1.38 21.49
N LEU A 143 -0.80 0.62 22.62
CA LEU A 143 -1.43 0.64 23.98
C LEU A 143 -1.95 1.93 24.65
N ASP A 144 -1.92 3.10 24.03
CA ASP A 144 -2.33 4.36 24.66
C ASP A 144 -3.84 4.63 24.56
N ASN A 145 -4.65 3.69 24.06
CA ASN A 145 -6.08 3.70 24.27
C ASN A 145 -6.74 2.33 23.96
N ASN A 146 -7.22 1.63 24.99
CA ASN A 146 -8.08 0.44 24.82
C ASN A 146 -9.57 0.80 24.63
N ASN A 147 -9.91 2.09 24.55
CA ASN A 147 -11.28 2.51 24.33
C ASN A 147 -11.58 2.66 22.83
N PHE A 148 -11.98 1.55 22.20
CA PHE A 148 -12.40 1.53 20.79
C PHE A 148 -13.55 2.49 20.45
N GLN A 149 -14.34 2.96 21.44
CA GLN A 149 -15.37 3.98 21.18
C GLN A 149 -14.74 5.31 20.76
N ASP A 150 -13.55 5.63 21.26
CA ASP A 150 -12.81 6.84 20.91
C ASP A 150 -12.25 6.76 19.48
N TRP A 151 -12.34 5.64 18.76
CA TRP A 151 -11.82 5.58 17.40
C TRP A 151 -12.85 6.08 16.38
N LYS A 152 -14.13 6.22 16.78
CA LYS A 152 -15.22 6.67 15.89
C LYS A 152 -15.08 8.10 15.35
N GLY A 153 -14.11 8.88 15.82
CA GLY A 153 -13.87 10.25 15.31
C GLY A 153 -14.84 11.31 15.84
N ASN A 154 -15.68 10.97 16.82
CA ASN A 154 -16.76 11.83 17.33
C ASN A 154 -16.40 12.66 18.58
N THR A 155 -15.14 12.60 19.06
CA THR A 155 -14.66 13.40 20.20
C THR A 155 -13.33 14.10 19.88
N THR A 156 -12.97 15.15 20.60
CA THR A 156 -11.64 15.77 20.42
C THR A 156 -10.49 14.81 20.76
N LYS A 157 -10.74 13.82 21.64
CA LYS A 157 -9.79 12.74 21.98
C LYS A 157 -9.69 11.66 20.89
N SER A 158 -10.66 11.60 19.97
CA SER A 158 -10.72 10.60 18.91
C SER A 158 -9.83 10.87 17.70
N ARG A 159 -9.07 11.98 17.70
CA ARG A 159 -8.19 12.41 16.61
C ARG A 159 -6.70 12.18 16.86
N ARG A 160 -6.34 11.03 17.45
CA ARG A 160 -4.94 10.60 17.58
C ARG A 160 -4.52 9.83 16.34
N PHE A 161 -4.08 10.56 15.33
CA PHE A 161 -3.78 10.00 14.03
C PHE A 161 -2.35 10.22 13.61
N GLU A 162 -1.93 9.35 12.70
CA GLU A 162 -0.74 9.53 11.89
C GLU A 162 -1.22 9.86 10.48
N PHE A 163 -0.62 10.88 9.88
CA PHE A 163 -1.11 11.49 8.65
C PHE A 163 -0.10 11.20 7.55
N GLU A 164 -0.47 10.30 6.64
CA GLU A 164 0.38 9.90 5.53
C GLU A 164 -0.03 10.61 4.25
N THR A 165 0.95 11.23 3.59
CA THR A 165 0.82 11.64 2.20
C THR A 165 1.42 10.55 1.32
N ILE A 166 0.67 10.07 0.34
CA ILE A 166 1.13 9.06 -0.63
C ILE A 166 1.06 9.69 -2.02
N TYR A 167 2.17 9.70 -2.75
CA TYR A 167 2.24 10.11 -4.13
C TYR A 167 2.60 8.92 -5.02
N MET A 168 1.73 8.59 -5.96
CA MET A 168 1.89 7.49 -6.90
C MET A 168 2.12 8.02 -8.31
N ASP A 169 3.16 7.52 -8.94
CA ASP A 169 3.47 7.69 -10.36
C ASP A 169 3.61 6.29 -11.01
N ASP A 170 3.99 6.21 -12.29
CA ASP A 170 4.06 4.95 -13.03
C ASP A 170 5.14 4.02 -12.47
N ASN A 171 6.30 4.59 -12.15
CA ASN A 171 7.50 3.83 -11.81
C ASN A 171 7.99 4.08 -10.38
N TYR A 172 7.28 4.90 -9.60
CA TYR A 172 7.64 5.14 -8.21
C TYR A 172 6.44 5.45 -7.32
N LEU A 173 6.66 5.29 -6.02
CA LEU A 173 5.78 5.72 -4.93
C LEU A 173 6.62 6.49 -3.91
N LEU A 174 6.15 7.66 -3.49
CA LEU A 174 6.76 8.46 -2.44
C LEU A 174 5.74 8.67 -1.33
N SER A 175 6.07 8.27 -0.11
CA SER A 175 5.22 8.57 1.05
C SER A 175 6.01 9.03 2.26
N SER A 176 5.35 9.85 3.08
CA SER A 176 5.84 10.34 4.35
C SER A 176 4.71 10.49 5.36
N LEU A 177 5.06 10.44 6.64
CA LEU A 177 4.14 10.40 7.76
C LEU A 177 4.40 11.57 8.72
N ALA A 178 3.45 12.50 8.78
CA ALA A 178 3.34 13.46 9.86
C ALA A 178 2.69 12.79 11.07
N THR A 179 3.34 12.85 12.25
CA THR A 179 2.89 12.09 13.42
C THR A 179 3.02 12.87 14.72
N TYR A 180 2.15 12.58 15.70
CA TYR A 180 2.22 13.13 17.07
C TYR A 180 3.21 12.38 17.98
N ARG A 181 4.04 11.48 17.41
CA ARG A 181 4.83 10.53 18.19
C ARG A 181 5.99 11.19 18.93
N PRO A 182 6.34 10.63 20.12
CA PRO A 182 7.54 11.01 20.82
C PRO A 182 8.79 10.41 20.18
N ASP A 183 9.94 10.51 20.86
CA ASP A 183 11.19 9.89 20.44
C ASP A 183 10.97 8.43 20.00
N GLY A 184 11.28 8.19 18.72
CA GLY A 184 11.23 6.90 18.08
C GLY A 184 12.02 5.83 18.80
N LYS A 185 12.95 6.11 19.71
CA LYS A 185 13.64 5.04 20.47
C LYS A 185 12.90 4.52 21.69
N VAL A 186 11.73 5.06 22.02
CA VAL A 186 11.01 4.68 23.22
C VAL A 186 9.92 3.64 22.89
N GLY A 187 10.00 2.47 23.52
CA GLY A 187 9.00 1.42 23.42
C GLY A 187 8.71 1.01 21.97
N THR A 188 7.43 0.90 21.63
CA THR A 188 6.98 0.45 20.30
C THR A 188 7.04 1.53 19.22
N PHE A 189 7.42 2.77 19.55
CA PHE A 189 7.71 3.82 18.57
C PHE A 189 8.98 3.53 17.75
N SER A 190 9.82 2.61 18.26
CA SER A 190 11.07 2.18 17.62
C SER A 190 10.91 1.35 16.39
N GLU A 191 9.69 0.97 16.04
CA GLU A 191 9.47 0.07 14.94
C GLU A 191 8.73 0.79 13.81
N GLN A 192 8.93 2.10 13.66
CA GLN A 192 8.27 2.90 12.63
C GLN A 192 9.27 3.47 11.63
N ASN A 193 8.99 3.32 10.35
CA ASN A 193 9.67 4.06 9.30
C ASN A 193 8.71 5.11 8.75
N VAL A 194 9.06 6.39 8.90
CA VAL A 194 8.10 7.49 8.66
C VAL A 194 8.13 8.05 7.24
N TRP A 195 9.00 7.56 6.37
CA TRP A 195 8.95 7.91 4.94
C TRP A 195 9.74 6.92 4.10
N ARG A 196 9.28 6.70 2.86
CA ARG A 196 10.00 5.92 1.86
C ARG A 196 9.78 6.49 0.47
N PHE A 197 10.86 6.40 -0.31
CA PHE A 197 10.82 6.57 -1.75
C PHE A 197 11.10 5.23 -2.40
N ALA A 198 10.08 4.64 -3.01
CA ALA A 198 10.09 3.32 -3.60
C ALA A 198 10.02 3.43 -5.13
N ILE A 199 10.86 2.69 -5.83
CA ILE A 199 11.03 2.76 -7.28
C ILE A 199 10.91 1.35 -7.82
N LYS A 200 10.20 1.17 -8.94
CA LYS A 200 10.21 -0.09 -9.68
C LYS A 200 11.66 -0.48 -9.98
N GLY A 201 12.04 -1.72 -9.71
CA GLY A 201 13.37 -2.23 -9.97
C GLY A 201 13.58 -2.62 -11.43
N SER A 202 14.78 -3.11 -11.72
CA SER A 202 15.10 -3.77 -12.98
C SER A 202 15.21 -5.29 -12.84
N ASN A 203 15.75 -5.78 -11.70
CA ASN A 203 16.17 -7.18 -11.57
C ASN A 203 15.78 -7.86 -10.24
N ASN A 204 15.31 -7.11 -9.24
CA ASN A 204 15.11 -7.63 -7.88
C ASN A 204 14.00 -6.90 -7.10
N GLY A 205 12.90 -6.62 -7.79
CA GLY A 205 11.73 -5.94 -7.26
C GLY A 205 12.03 -4.49 -6.92
N CYS A 206 11.14 -3.90 -6.13
CA CYS A 206 11.25 -2.52 -5.69
C CYS A 206 12.63 -2.17 -5.11
N LEU A 207 13.22 -1.09 -5.64
CA LEU A 207 14.32 -0.36 -5.00
C LEU A 207 13.74 0.63 -4.00
N GLN A 208 14.39 0.80 -2.85
CA GLN A 208 13.92 1.73 -1.82
C GLN A 208 15.00 2.71 -1.44
N VAL A 209 14.60 3.94 -1.16
CA VAL A 209 15.37 4.96 -0.49
C VAL A 209 14.61 5.35 0.77
N LEU A 210 15.33 5.44 1.87
CA LEU A 210 14.81 5.77 3.19
C LEU A 210 15.85 6.56 3.96
N GLY A 211 15.52 7.02 5.16
CA GLY A 211 16.49 7.71 6.00
C GLY A 211 15.94 8.09 7.36
N ASN A 212 16.83 8.56 8.23
CA ASN A 212 16.50 8.99 9.58
C ASN A 212 17.36 10.20 9.99
N THR A 213 17.27 10.59 11.25
CA THR A 213 17.85 11.80 11.81
C THR A 213 18.74 11.47 13.00
N GLY A 214 19.78 12.28 13.20
CA GLY A 214 20.70 12.17 14.32
C GLY A 214 21.62 10.95 14.21
N THR A 215 21.93 10.35 15.37
CA THR A 215 22.86 9.23 15.49
C THR A 215 22.22 7.87 15.26
N PHE A 216 20.90 7.81 15.07
CA PHE A 216 20.18 6.57 14.77
C PHE A 216 20.56 6.12 13.37
N VAL A 217 21.24 4.98 13.27
CA VAL A 217 21.72 4.44 11.98
C VAL A 217 20.80 3.36 11.42
N ASP A 218 19.60 3.19 11.97
CA ASP A 218 18.57 2.27 11.52
C ASP A 218 17.37 3.04 10.93
N CYS A 219 16.50 2.32 10.22
CA CYS A 219 15.29 2.92 9.62
C CYS A 219 14.14 3.12 10.64
N ASP A 220 14.46 3.02 11.93
CA ASP A 220 13.59 2.64 13.03
C ASP A 220 13.33 3.83 13.97
N GLY A 221 12.09 4.28 14.00
CA GLY A 221 11.59 5.40 14.80
C GLY A 221 11.89 6.78 14.20
N ARG A 222 11.05 7.77 14.52
CA ARG A 222 11.29 9.19 14.18
C ARG A 222 12.12 9.87 15.27
N HIS A 223 13.08 10.71 14.89
CA HIS A 223 13.76 11.57 15.87
C HIS A 223 12.82 12.70 16.34
N PRO A 224 12.74 13.01 17.65
CA PRO A 224 11.76 13.96 18.17
C PRO A 224 11.98 15.39 17.68
N ASN A 225 13.21 15.74 17.30
CA ASN A 225 13.56 17.05 16.76
C ASN A 225 13.54 17.13 15.21
N GLU A 226 12.88 16.20 14.55
CA GLU A 226 12.66 16.22 13.10
C GLU A 226 11.19 16.50 12.81
N GLU A 227 10.92 17.39 11.86
CA GLU A 227 9.60 17.60 11.24
C GLU A 227 9.64 17.13 9.78
N ILE A 228 8.56 16.50 9.31
CA ILE A 228 8.47 15.98 7.94
C ILE A 228 7.17 16.40 7.25
N GLY A 229 7.26 16.91 6.04
CA GLY A 229 6.09 17.29 5.24
C GLY A 229 6.29 16.91 3.78
N GLN A 230 5.19 16.68 3.07
CA GLN A 230 5.21 16.29 1.66
C GLN A 230 4.18 17.07 0.86
N LEU A 231 4.55 17.36 -0.39
CA LEU A 231 3.66 17.86 -1.43
C LEU A 231 4.12 17.28 -2.76
N ASN A 232 3.23 16.55 -3.42
CA ASN A 232 3.48 15.85 -4.67
C ASN A 232 4.75 14.98 -4.57
N SER A 233 5.70 15.22 -5.47
CA SER A 233 6.99 14.54 -5.57
C SER A 233 8.07 15.14 -4.67
N MET A 234 7.71 15.97 -3.68
CA MET A 234 8.65 16.60 -2.75
C MET A 234 8.39 16.19 -1.30
N VAL A 235 9.43 15.77 -0.60
CA VAL A 235 9.44 15.60 0.86
C VAL A 235 10.47 16.53 1.47
N MET A 236 10.09 17.35 2.45
CA MET A 236 11.00 18.17 3.23
C MET A 236 11.13 17.58 4.63
N ARG A 237 12.38 17.34 5.05
CA ARG A 237 12.74 16.97 6.43
C ARG A 237 13.46 18.15 7.06
N LEU A 238 12.88 18.70 8.12
CA LEU A 238 13.34 19.91 8.80
C LEU A 238 13.81 19.55 10.21
N ILE A 239 14.97 20.05 10.62
CA ILE A 239 15.57 19.74 11.93
C ILE A 239 16.10 20.97 12.64
N LYS A 240 16.14 20.87 13.97
CA LYS A 240 16.84 21.78 14.89
C LYS A 240 17.22 20.98 16.14
N ASN A 241 18.18 21.40 16.95
CA ASN A 241 18.64 20.65 18.13
C ASN A 241 19.16 19.22 17.85
N THR A 242 19.51 18.93 16.60
CA THR A 242 20.17 17.72 16.15
C THR A 242 21.08 18.08 14.98
N ASP A 243 22.09 17.27 14.73
CA ASP A 243 23.21 17.63 13.86
C ASP A 243 23.18 16.94 12.50
N LYS A 244 22.22 16.05 12.24
CA LYS A 244 22.32 15.14 11.09
C LYS A 244 20.99 14.72 10.49
N LEU A 245 20.93 14.73 9.17
CA LEU A 245 19.96 13.99 8.37
C LEU A 245 20.73 13.03 7.47
N TRP A 246 20.27 11.80 7.37
CA TRP A 246 20.87 10.84 6.46
C TRP A 246 19.82 10.15 5.61
N VAL A 247 20.28 9.63 4.47
CA VAL A 247 19.51 8.79 3.56
C VAL A 247 20.33 7.56 3.18
N ALA A 248 19.69 6.40 3.12
CA ALA A 248 20.25 5.16 2.60
C ALA A 248 19.76 4.97 1.16
N VAL A 249 20.71 4.79 0.25
CA VAL A 249 20.45 4.59 -1.18
C VAL A 249 21.08 3.26 -1.61
N PRO A 250 20.42 2.44 -2.45
CA PRO A 250 20.96 1.15 -2.87
C PRO A 250 22.35 1.30 -3.50
N ASN A 251 23.27 0.37 -3.24
CA ASN A 251 24.65 0.39 -3.74
C ASN A 251 24.76 0.31 -5.27
N THR A 252 23.69 -0.13 -5.92
CA THR A 252 23.56 -0.12 -7.39
C THR A 252 23.34 1.28 -7.95
N LYS A 253 23.18 2.29 -7.08
CA LYS A 253 22.96 3.69 -7.40
C LYS A 253 24.04 4.54 -6.73
N VAL A 254 24.43 5.61 -7.40
CA VAL A 254 25.49 6.52 -6.93
C VAL A 254 24.96 7.94 -6.95
N LEU A 255 25.12 8.65 -5.84
CA LEU A 255 24.82 10.08 -5.78
C LEU A 255 25.93 10.89 -6.45
N GLU A 256 25.57 11.63 -7.48
CA GLU A 256 26.38 12.68 -8.10
C GLU A 256 26.17 13.99 -7.34
N PHE A 257 27.23 14.57 -6.80
CA PHE A 257 27.11 15.83 -6.06
C PHE A 257 27.43 17.05 -6.93
N VAL A 258 26.55 18.05 -6.87
CA VAL A 258 26.87 19.42 -7.28
C VAL A 258 26.78 20.32 -6.05
N GLY A 259 27.94 20.78 -5.57
CA GLY A 259 28.04 21.42 -4.26
C GLY A 259 27.66 20.43 -3.15
N ASN A 260 26.59 20.73 -2.41
CA ASN A 260 26.04 19.85 -1.37
C ASN A 260 24.76 19.13 -1.80
N THR A 261 24.22 19.43 -2.98
CA THR A 261 23.05 18.73 -3.52
C THR A 261 23.47 17.41 -4.13
N GLY A 262 22.86 16.32 -3.69
CA GLY A 262 23.08 14.99 -4.26
C GLY A 262 22.01 14.68 -5.31
N PHE A 263 22.40 14.24 -6.49
CA PHE A 263 21.51 13.82 -7.56
C PHE A 263 21.71 12.34 -7.86
N VAL A 264 20.65 11.64 -8.27
CA VAL A 264 20.75 10.23 -8.64
C VAL A 264 19.75 9.86 -9.72
N ASP A 265 20.19 9.07 -10.69
CA ASP A 265 19.32 8.37 -11.63
C ASP A 265 18.92 7.02 -11.04
N MET A 266 17.65 6.89 -10.64
CA MET A 266 17.12 5.68 -10.02
C MET A 266 16.81 4.59 -11.05
N GLY A 267 16.95 4.86 -12.35
CA GLY A 267 16.52 3.98 -13.42
C GLY A 267 15.02 4.05 -13.66
N ASN A 268 14.53 3.32 -14.67
CA ASN A 268 13.12 3.33 -15.07
C ASN A 268 12.55 4.75 -15.31
N GLY A 269 13.41 5.67 -15.75
CA GLY A 269 13.05 7.06 -16.00
C GLY A 269 12.69 7.84 -14.73
N VAL A 270 13.17 7.45 -13.56
CA VAL A 270 12.95 8.14 -12.28
C VAL A 270 14.26 8.75 -11.78
N TYR A 271 14.21 10.01 -11.37
CA TYR A 271 15.36 10.79 -10.91
C TYR A 271 15.06 11.37 -9.53
N ALA A 272 16.09 11.56 -8.70
CA ALA A 272 15.94 12.19 -7.40
C ALA A 272 17.07 13.20 -7.12
N ALA A 273 16.71 14.24 -6.36
CA ALA A 273 17.63 15.24 -5.83
C ALA A 273 17.45 15.38 -4.31
N PHE A 274 18.56 15.40 -3.58
CA PHE A 274 18.64 15.64 -2.13
C PHE A 274 19.28 17.01 -1.90
N ILE A 275 18.49 17.99 -1.50
CA ILE A 275 18.81 19.41 -1.55
C ILE A 275 18.87 19.94 -0.11
N PRO A 276 20.06 20.21 0.45
CA PRO A 276 20.19 20.62 1.84
C PRO A 276 20.08 22.13 2.03
N TYR A 277 19.54 22.55 3.18
CA TYR A 277 19.59 23.92 3.68
C TYR A 277 20.47 24.00 4.93
N ASN A 278 21.40 24.96 4.98
CA ASN A 278 22.31 25.18 6.11
C ASN A 278 23.18 23.97 6.51
N THR A 279 23.47 23.07 5.58
CA THR A 279 24.42 21.98 5.85
C THR A 279 25.84 22.52 6.02
N THR A 280 26.56 21.99 7.00
CA THR A 280 27.96 22.35 7.30
C THR A 280 28.94 21.42 6.60
N SER A 281 28.57 20.17 6.40
CA SER A 281 29.38 19.15 5.72
C SER A 281 28.54 17.98 5.27
N LYS A 282 29.11 17.13 4.41
CA LYS A 282 28.52 15.86 3.97
C LYS A 282 29.54 14.74 4.08
N SER A 283 29.06 13.53 4.32
CA SER A 283 29.86 12.30 4.31
C SER A 283 29.07 11.13 3.75
N ASN A 284 29.75 10.04 3.41
CA ASN A 284 29.11 8.78 3.07
C ASN A 284 29.81 7.61 3.78
N ALA A 285 29.06 6.55 4.02
CA ALA A 285 29.57 5.31 4.58
C ALA A 285 28.74 4.14 4.06
N ALA A 286 29.29 2.93 4.12
CA ALA A 286 28.47 1.72 3.94
C ALA A 286 27.40 1.68 5.04
N TRP A 287 26.16 1.37 4.68
CA TRP A 287 25.11 1.20 5.67
C TRP A 287 25.27 -0.16 6.35
N SER A 288 25.51 -0.15 7.66
CA SER A 288 26.02 -1.28 8.44
C SER A 288 25.07 -2.47 8.58
N PHE A 289 23.80 -2.35 8.18
CA PHE A 289 22.81 -3.40 8.43
C PHE A 289 22.89 -4.58 7.47
N ASP A 290 23.20 -4.36 6.19
CA ASP A 290 23.23 -5.45 5.23
C ASP A 290 24.24 -5.30 4.07
N GLY A 291 24.97 -4.18 4.01
CA GLY A 291 25.96 -3.94 2.98
C GLY A 291 25.41 -3.79 1.55
N THR A 292 24.08 -3.68 1.36
CA THR A 292 23.47 -3.46 0.03
C THR A 292 23.12 -2.00 -0.23
N TYR A 293 23.41 -1.12 0.74
CA TYR A 293 23.10 0.30 0.73
C TYR A 293 24.29 1.16 1.17
N ASN A 294 24.34 2.36 0.62
CA ASN A 294 25.24 3.44 1.00
C ASN A 294 24.44 4.47 1.78
N ARG A 295 24.93 4.82 2.98
CA ARG A 295 24.38 5.91 3.78
C ARG A 295 25.08 7.21 3.38
N TYR A 296 24.30 8.23 3.06
CA TYR A 296 24.76 9.59 2.81
C TYR A 296 24.25 10.49 3.93
N ASP A 297 25.18 11.18 4.57
CA ASP A 297 24.93 12.04 5.72
C ASP A 297 25.12 13.50 5.31
N TRP A 298 24.17 14.35 5.70
CA TRP A 298 24.33 15.80 5.74
C TRP A 298 24.38 16.22 7.21
N ASN A 299 25.43 16.95 7.57
CA ASN A 299 25.60 17.48 8.91
C ASN A 299 25.16 18.94 8.97
N PHE A 300 24.69 19.38 10.13
CA PHE A 300 24.09 20.68 10.39
C PHE A 300 24.58 21.22 11.73
N ASP A 301 24.49 22.54 11.90
CA ASP A 301 24.69 23.20 13.20
C ASP A 301 23.40 23.02 14.04
N PRO A 302 23.41 22.29 15.17
CA PRO A 302 22.21 22.04 15.97
C PRO A 302 21.51 23.31 16.48
N ALA A 303 22.23 24.43 16.59
CA ALA A 303 21.66 25.70 17.02
C ALA A 303 20.86 26.40 15.91
N LYS A 304 20.97 25.94 14.66
CA LYS A 304 20.33 26.53 13.49
C LYS A 304 19.30 25.57 12.88
N LEU A 305 18.39 26.16 12.12
CA LEU A 305 17.46 25.40 11.30
C LEU A 305 18.24 24.74 10.15
N GLY A 306 18.14 23.42 10.06
CA GLY A 306 18.67 22.61 8.96
C GLY A 306 17.55 21.89 8.23
N ALA A 307 17.71 21.63 6.93
CA ALA A 307 16.72 20.85 6.18
C ALA A 307 17.37 19.99 5.10
N LEU A 308 16.65 18.95 4.68
CA LEU A 308 16.92 18.17 3.49
C LEU A 308 15.62 17.96 2.73
N VAL A 309 15.56 18.45 1.49
CA VAL A 309 14.46 18.19 0.57
C VAL A 309 14.84 17.02 -0.33
N LEU A 310 13.96 16.03 -0.43
CA LEU A 310 13.93 15.07 -1.53
C LEU A 310 12.94 15.58 -2.57
N GLU A 311 13.41 15.89 -3.78
CA GLU A 311 12.57 16.16 -4.94
C GLU A 311 12.76 15.04 -5.97
N VAL A 312 11.65 14.43 -6.39
CA VAL A 312 11.61 13.35 -7.37
C VAL A 312 11.05 13.87 -8.68
N GLY A 313 11.65 13.45 -9.79
CA GLY A 313 11.19 13.76 -11.13
C GLY A 313 11.22 12.55 -12.04
N THR A 314 10.47 12.61 -13.13
CA THR A 314 10.46 11.54 -14.14
C THR A 314 10.96 12.01 -15.51
N VAL A 315 11.30 11.05 -16.37
CA VAL A 315 11.60 11.29 -17.78
C VAL A 315 10.41 11.91 -18.53
N LYS A 316 9.17 11.64 -18.09
CA LYS A 316 7.97 12.27 -18.67
C LYS A 316 7.93 13.77 -18.37
N GLN A 317 8.37 14.18 -17.19
CA GLN A 317 8.38 15.59 -16.75
C GLN A 317 9.60 16.34 -17.26
N TYR A 318 10.77 15.72 -17.21
CA TYR A 318 12.06 16.40 -17.40
C TYR A 318 12.83 15.93 -18.63
N THR A 319 12.29 15.02 -19.45
CA THR A 319 12.89 14.46 -20.68
C THR A 319 14.22 13.70 -20.53
N SER A 320 15.06 14.04 -19.57
CA SER A 320 16.35 13.39 -19.28
C SER A 320 16.83 13.71 -17.87
N TYR A 321 17.74 12.90 -17.33
CA TYR A 321 18.40 13.16 -16.06
C TYR A 321 19.20 14.48 -16.07
N ALA A 322 19.83 14.82 -17.19
CA ALA A 322 20.58 16.07 -17.32
C ALA A 322 19.66 17.30 -17.20
N ASN A 323 18.52 17.30 -17.90
CA ASN A 323 17.56 18.40 -17.80
C ASN A 323 16.91 18.44 -16.42
N PHE A 324 16.63 17.29 -15.78
CA PHE A 324 16.20 17.28 -14.37
C PHE A 324 17.19 18.01 -13.46
N LYS A 325 18.49 17.68 -13.52
CA LYS A 325 19.54 18.38 -12.75
C LYS A 325 19.51 19.89 -13.01
N THR A 326 19.47 20.30 -14.28
CA THR A 326 19.43 21.71 -14.67
C THR A 326 18.18 22.42 -14.11
N GLN A 327 17.00 21.81 -14.19
CA GLN A 327 15.77 22.42 -13.67
C GLN A 327 15.82 22.57 -12.14
N ILE A 328 16.29 21.56 -11.42
CA ILE A 328 16.48 21.63 -9.95
C ILE A 328 17.45 22.76 -9.59
N GLN A 329 18.59 22.87 -10.27
CA GLN A 329 19.57 23.93 -9.99
C GLN A 329 19.05 25.34 -10.28
N ASN A 330 18.20 25.49 -11.31
CA ASN A 330 17.68 26.79 -11.72
C ASN A 330 16.45 27.24 -10.93
N LYS A 331 15.61 26.29 -10.50
CA LYS A 331 14.29 26.57 -9.92
C LYS A 331 14.13 26.09 -8.48
N GLY A 332 14.73 24.95 -8.14
CA GLY A 332 14.68 24.32 -6.83
C GLY A 332 15.44 25.15 -5.79
N LYS A 333 14.73 25.97 -5.02
CA LYS A 333 15.37 26.91 -4.09
C LYS A 333 14.59 27.11 -2.80
N PHE A 334 15.34 27.31 -1.72
CA PHE A 334 14.77 27.73 -0.46
C PHE A 334 14.43 29.22 -0.49
N THR A 335 13.27 29.58 0.06
CA THR A 335 12.79 30.96 0.14
C THR A 335 12.25 31.30 1.52
N ASN A 336 12.22 32.60 1.83
CA ASN A 336 11.66 33.15 3.06
C ASN A 336 12.15 32.48 4.37
N PRO A 337 13.47 32.29 4.55
CA PRO A 337 13.96 31.65 5.77
C PRO A 337 13.67 32.54 6.98
N ALA A 338 13.06 31.96 8.01
CA ALA A 338 12.94 32.54 9.34
C ALA A 338 13.55 31.58 10.37
N THR A 339 13.62 32.00 11.64
CA THR A 339 14.26 31.24 12.72
C THR A 339 13.80 29.77 12.82
N ASP A 340 12.52 29.52 12.57
CA ASP A 340 11.88 28.20 12.67
C ASP A 340 10.99 27.89 11.45
N VAL A 341 11.11 28.63 10.34
CA VAL A 341 10.25 28.44 9.17
C VAL A 341 11.09 28.41 7.91
N LEU A 342 10.79 27.47 7.03
CA LEU A 342 11.47 27.31 5.75
C LEU A 342 10.46 27.00 4.65
N SER A 343 10.61 27.66 3.50
CA SER A 343 9.86 27.35 2.28
C SER A 343 10.81 26.84 1.22
N TYR A 344 10.34 25.92 0.38
CA TYR A 344 11.05 25.40 -0.78
C TYR A 344 10.14 25.48 -2.00
N ASP A 345 10.63 26.16 -3.04
CA ASP A 345 10.01 26.20 -4.36
C ASP A 345 10.61 25.07 -5.19
N GLY A 346 9.78 24.08 -5.55
CA GLY A 346 10.17 22.94 -6.37
C GLY A 346 10.36 23.31 -7.83
N ALA A 347 11.14 22.50 -8.56
CA ALA A 347 11.34 22.70 -9.99
C ALA A 347 10.06 22.43 -10.81
N ASN A 348 9.11 21.68 -10.23
CA ASN A 348 7.77 21.46 -10.75
C ASN A 348 6.80 22.65 -10.55
N GLY A 349 7.23 23.72 -9.86
CA GLY A 349 6.43 24.93 -9.64
C GLY A 349 5.55 24.90 -8.39
N HIS A 350 5.59 23.83 -7.59
CA HIS A 350 4.90 23.75 -6.30
C HIS A 350 5.76 24.33 -5.18
N ASN A 351 5.10 24.82 -4.11
CA ASN A 351 5.74 25.36 -2.93
C ASN A 351 5.38 24.54 -1.70
N LEU A 352 6.40 24.03 -1.01
CA LEU A 352 6.25 23.34 0.27
C LEU A 352 6.90 24.19 1.36
N LYS A 353 6.10 24.60 2.36
CA LYS A 353 6.57 25.35 3.51
C LYS A 353 6.33 24.58 4.79
N LEU A 354 7.36 24.50 5.64
CA LEU A 354 7.33 23.85 6.94
C LEU A 354 7.75 24.83 8.04
N GLN A 355 7.16 24.66 9.21
CA GLN A 355 7.62 25.29 10.45
C GLN A 355 8.10 24.22 11.42
N TYR A 356 9.32 24.39 11.94
CA TYR A 356 9.84 23.61 13.04
C TYR A 356 9.02 23.88 14.30
N MET A 357 8.61 22.81 14.95
CA MET A 357 7.86 22.86 16.18
C MET A 357 8.75 22.37 17.32
N PRO A 358 8.88 23.13 18.43
CA PRO A 358 9.63 22.66 19.58
C PRO A 358 9.07 21.33 20.12
N THR A 359 9.97 20.47 20.58
CA THR A 359 9.60 19.21 21.24
C THR A 359 8.74 19.45 22.47
N THR A 360 7.89 18.47 22.78
CA THR A 360 7.01 18.49 23.94
C THR A 360 7.29 17.30 24.87
N THR A 361 6.38 17.07 25.81
CA THR A 361 6.33 15.87 26.65
C THR A 361 5.10 15.06 26.30
N TYR A 362 5.25 13.75 26.13
CA TYR A 362 4.16 12.81 25.87
C TYR A 362 3.98 11.86 27.04
N THR A 363 2.76 11.69 27.55
CA THR A 363 2.47 10.72 28.62
C THR A 363 1.62 9.59 28.08
N LEU A 364 2.14 8.36 28.16
CA LEU A 364 1.45 7.12 27.82
C LEU A 364 0.31 6.83 28.81
N VAL A 365 -0.64 5.97 28.42
CA VAL A 365 -1.79 5.61 29.30
C VAL A 365 -1.37 4.89 30.57
N ASP A 366 -0.25 4.19 30.56
CA ASP A 366 0.33 3.58 31.75
C ASP A 366 1.06 4.59 32.68
N GLY A 367 1.08 5.88 32.30
CA GLY A 367 1.74 6.95 33.04
C GLY A 367 3.20 7.19 32.65
N THR A 368 3.78 6.39 31.75
CA THR A 368 5.16 6.59 31.28
C THR A 368 5.29 7.93 30.54
N VAL A 369 6.25 8.74 30.96
CA VAL A 369 6.52 10.06 30.38
C VAL A 369 7.67 9.97 29.39
N VAL A 370 7.47 10.44 28.17
CA VAL A 370 8.47 10.54 27.11
C VAL A 370 8.80 12.00 26.84
N ASN A 371 10.08 12.35 27.00
CA ASN A 371 10.60 13.71 26.80
C ASN A 371 12.08 13.61 26.34
N PRO A 372 12.47 14.20 25.19
CA PRO A 372 11.63 14.97 24.27
C PRO A 372 10.66 14.11 23.46
N ALA A 373 9.51 14.69 23.12
CA ALA A 373 8.54 14.14 22.20
C ALA A 373 8.40 15.04 20.97
N GLY A 374 8.31 14.44 19.78
CA GLY A 374 7.96 15.18 18.57
C GLY A 374 6.50 15.62 18.58
N VAL A 375 6.14 16.49 17.64
CA VAL A 375 4.75 16.90 17.40
C VAL A 375 4.42 16.80 15.92
N THR A 376 3.17 17.05 15.55
CA THR A 376 2.84 17.20 14.13
C THR A 376 3.40 18.52 13.60
N PRO A 377 3.97 18.51 12.39
CA PRO A 377 4.52 19.70 11.77
C PRO A 377 3.41 20.68 11.41
N LYS A 378 3.74 21.97 11.36
CA LYS A 378 2.88 22.94 10.65
C LYS A 378 3.38 23.07 9.22
N ILE A 379 2.52 22.76 8.27
CA ILE A 379 2.88 22.78 6.84
C ILE A 379 1.90 23.62 6.04
N TRP A 380 2.40 24.19 4.94
CA TRP A 380 1.60 24.84 3.92
C TRP A 380 1.90 24.22 2.56
N LEU A 381 0.85 23.88 1.83
CA LEU A 381 0.87 23.26 0.52
C LEU A 381 0.43 24.33 -0.50
N ASP A 382 1.34 24.80 -1.35
CA ASP A 382 1.08 25.90 -2.29
C ASP A 382 0.48 27.14 -1.60
N GLY A 383 1.02 27.48 -0.43
CA GLY A 383 0.58 28.61 0.38
C GLY A 383 -0.67 28.37 1.23
N VAL A 384 -1.36 27.23 1.08
CA VAL A 384 -2.53 26.87 1.86
C VAL A 384 -2.10 26.11 3.12
N ALA A 385 -2.49 26.60 4.30
CA ALA A 385 -2.20 25.92 5.56
C ALA A 385 -2.89 24.56 5.60
N ASN A 386 -2.15 23.50 5.91
CA ASN A 386 -2.72 22.17 6.08
C ASN A 386 -3.37 22.03 7.46
N ASP A 387 -4.61 21.54 7.49
CA ASP A 387 -5.29 21.16 8.72
C ASP A 387 -5.52 19.65 8.76
N TYR A 388 -4.62 18.96 9.46
CA TYR A 388 -4.69 17.50 9.66
C TYR A 388 -6.00 17.03 10.31
N ASN A 389 -6.72 17.90 11.01
CA ASN A 389 -8.01 17.55 11.60
C ASN A 389 -9.13 17.30 10.57
N THR A 390 -8.90 17.68 9.32
CA THR A 390 -9.85 17.51 8.22
C THR A 390 -9.60 16.25 7.40
N TRP A 391 -8.47 15.58 7.63
CA TRP A 391 -8.06 14.43 6.84
C TRP A 391 -9.01 13.23 7.03
N ASN A 392 -9.33 12.58 5.92
CA ASN A 392 -10.13 11.37 5.87
C ASN A 392 -9.25 10.12 6.02
N SER A 393 -9.85 8.93 6.15
CA SER A 393 -9.06 7.69 6.23
C SER A 393 -8.24 7.50 4.96
N TYR A 394 -8.85 7.78 3.81
CA TYR A 394 -8.20 7.94 2.52
C TYR A 394 -8.96 8.98 1.70
N GLU A 395 -8.25 9.92 1.10
CA GLU A 395 -8.81 10.89 0.15
C GLU A 395 -7.77 11.22 -0.91
N VAL A 396 -8.15 11.10 -2.18
CA VAL A 396 -7.35 11.64 -3.27
C VAL A 396 -7.50 13.16 -3.29
N VAL A 397 -6.38 13.86 -3.10
CA VAL A 397 -6.31 15.33 -3.11
C VAL A 397 -5.77 15.87 -4.44
N TYR A 398 -5.17 15.02 -5.27
CA TYR A 398 -4.71 15.35 -6.62
C TYR A 398 -4.78 14.13 -7.53
N GLY A 399 -5.23 14.33 -8.78
CA GLY A 399 -5.38 13.26 -9.77
C GLY A 399 -6.75 12.56 -9.76
N ASP A 400 -6.81 11.35 -10.31
CA ASP A 400 -8.04 10.55 -10.39
C ASP A 400 -8.48 10.04 -9.01
N LYS A 401 -9.78 10.14 -8.71
CA LYS A 401 -10.37 9.76 -7.41
C LYS A 401 -10.51 8.24 -7.24
N ILE A 402 -9.38 7.54 -7.17
CA ILE A 402 -9.35 6.08 -7.08
C ILE A 402 -9.81 5.52 -5.72
N VAL A 403 -9.77 6.34 -4.68
CA VAL A 403 -10.20 5.98 -3.32
C VAL A 403 -10.79 7.20 -2.59
N ASP A 404 -11.91 6.99 -1.90
CA ASP A 404 -12.48 7.93 -0.93
C ASP A 404 -13.06 7.15 0.24
N GLN A 405 -12.58 7.46 1.44
CA GLN A 405 -13.07 6.88 2.69
C GLN A 405 -13.09 7.94 3.80
N LYS A 406 -14.22 8.62 3.92
CA LYS A 406 -14.45 9.56 5.02
C LYS A 406 -14.33 8.86 6.38
N TRP A 407 -13.65 9.52 7.31
CA TRP A 407 -13.44 8.96 8.64
C TRP A 407 -14.76 8.66 9.34
N GLY A 408 -14.91 7.45 9.90
CA GLY A 408 -16.11 7.04 10.63
C GLY A 408 -17.37 6.85 9.77
N SER A 409 -17.29 7.03 8.45
CA SER A 409 -18.47 7.02 7.56
C SER A 409 -19.06 5.64 7.29
N GLY A 410 -18.32 4.58 7.61
CA GLY A 410 -18.66 3.21 7.20
C GLY A 410 -18.62 2.98 5.70
N THR A 411 -18.24 3.98 4.88
CA THR A 411 -18.32 3.89 3.42
C THR A 411 -16.95 4.06 2.79
N LEU A 412 -16.64 3.16 1.86
CA LEU A 412 -15.46 3.20 1.00
C LEU A 412 -15.92 3.27 -0.45
N THR A 413 -15.41 4.24 -1.19
CA THR A 413 -15.62 4.35 -2.63
C THR A 413 -14.31 4.12 -3.34
N LEU A 414 -14.33 3.27 -4.36
CA LEU A 414 -13.18 2.88 -5.16
C LEU A 414 -13.47 3.12 -6.65
N GLN A 415 -12.45 3.51 -7.40
CA GLN A 415 -12.53 3.70 -8.83
C GLN A 415 -11.21 3.34 -9.52
N SER A 416 -11.33 2.67 -10.67
CA SER A 416 -10.26 2.42 -11.63
C SER A 416 -10.77 2.76 -13.04
N ASN A 417 -9.93 2.55 -14.06
CA ASN A 417 -10.36 2.67 -15.46
C ASN A 417 -11.46 1.66 -15.85
N THR A 418 -11.54 0.54 -15.13
CA THR A 418 -12.35 -0.63 -15.49
C THR A 418 -13.53 -0.87 -14.56
N GLN A 419 -13.50 -0.36 -13.33
CA GLN A 419 -14.57 -0.59 -12.36
C GLN A 419 -14.68 0.57 -11.35
N ALA A 420 -15.90 0.84 -10.89
CA ALA A 420 -16.12 1.62 -9.69
C ALA A 420 -17.03 0.88 -8.72
N LEU A 421 -16.70 0.93 -7.43
CA LEU A 421 -17.33 0.15 -6.38
C LEU A 421 -17.48 0.99 -5.12
N GLN A 422 -18.64 0.90 -4.49
CA GLN A 422 -18.88 1.37 -3.14
C GLN A 422 -19.14 0.18 -2.22
N ILE A 423 -18.48 0.18 -1.08
CA ILE A 423 -18.67 -0.80 -0.01
C ILE A 423 -19.05 -0.02 1.25
N SER A 424 -20.23 -0.31 1.78
CA SER A 424 -20.76 0.34 2.99
C SER A 424 -20.94 -0.68 4.11
N ILE A 425 -20.61 -0.27 5.33
CA ILE A 425 -20.89 -0.99 6.56
C ILE A 425 -21.69 -0.06 7.46
N ASP A 426 -22.92 -0.46 7.79
CA ASP A 426 -23.74 0.25 8.77
C ASP A 426 -23.09 0.14 10.15
N PRO A 427 -22.67 1.24 10.79
CA PRO A 427 -21.97 1.20 12.07
C PRO A 427 -22.85 0.75 13.25
N SER A 428 -24.18 0.72 13.09
CA SER A 428 -25.13 0.29 14.12
C SER A 428 -25.51 -1.18 14.00
N THR A 429 -25.69 -1.68 12.78
CA THR A 429 -26.11 -3.07 12.53
C THR A 429 -24.99 -3.98 12.05
N SER A 430 -23.83 -3.41 11.71
CA SER A 430 -22.71 -4.10 11.04
C SER A 430 -23.05 -4.72 9.68
N LYS A 431 -24.22 -4.38 9.12
CA LYS A 431 -24.65 -4.85 7.80
C LYS A 431 -23.72 -4.30 6.73
N VAL A 432 -23.26 -5.18 5.84
CA VAL A 432 -22.39 -4.85 4.72
C VAL A 432 -23.16 -4.85 3.40
N ASP A 433 -23.03 -3.77 2.64
CA ASP A 433 -23.63 -3.61 1.32
C ASP A 433 -22.56 -3.25 0.26
N TYR A 434 -22.71 -3.81 -0.95
CA TYR A 434 -21.83 -3.57 -2.10
C TYR A 434 -22.65 -2.96 -3.23
N LYS A 435 -22.14 -1.90 -3.84
CA LYS A 435 -22.79 -1.19 -4.95
C LYS A 435 -21.79 -0.85 -6.03
N VAL A 436 -21.97 -1.42 -7.22
CA VAL A 436 -21.19 -1.02 -8.41
C VAL A 436 -21.65 0.37 -8.84
N LEU A 437 -20.71 1.28 -9.08
CA LEU A 437 -21.00 2.65 -9.49
C LEU A 437 -20.75 2.81 -10.99
N GLY A 438 -21.70 3.42 -11.71
CA GLY A 438 -21.48 4.01 -13.04
C GLY A 438 -20.79 3.12 -14.08
N ALA A 439 -21.28 1.90 -14.30
CA ALA A 439 -20.73 1.01 -15.34
C ALA A 439 -20.61 1.72 -16.70
N THR A 440 -19.38 2.06 -17.11
CA THR A 440 -19.02 1.95 -18.52
C THR A 440 -19.19 0.48 -18.86
N SER A 441 -19.99 0.22 -19.87
CA SER A 441 -20.33 -1.10 -20.39
C SER A 441 -19.10 -2.02 -20.40
N VAL A 442 -19.31 -3.29 -20.00
CA VAL A 442 -18.33 -4.41 -19.89
C VAL A 442 -17.72 -4.46 -18.48
N ILE A 443 -18.20 -5.21 -17.50
CA ILE A 443 -18.78 -6.55 -17.44
C ILE A 443 -19.98 -6.48 -16.47
N GLN A 444 -21.13 -7.06 -16.85
CA GLN A 444 -22.18 -7.33 -15.87
C GLN A 444 -21.58 -8.20 -14.76
N ASN A 445 -21.42 -7.63 -13.56
CA ASN A 445 -21.42 -8.42 -12.35
C ASN A 445 -22.77 -9.14 -12.32
N VAL A 446 -22.82 -10.34 -12.90
CA VAL A 446 -23.78 -11.35 -12.47
C VAL A 446 -23.41 -11.58 -11.02
N GLN A 447 -24.12 -10.90 -10.10
CA GLN A 447 -24.30 -11.47 -8.78
C GLN A 447 -24.85 -12.87 -9.09
N PRO A 448 -24.13 -13.97 -8.80
CA PRO A 448 -24.73 -15.26 -8.99
C PRO A 448 -25.94 -15.26 -8.07
N ASP A 449 -27.13 -15.23 -8.66
CA ASP A 449 -28.28 -15.69 -7.92
C ASP A 449 -27.90 -17.11 -7.52
N LYS A 450 -28.11 -17.48 -6.25
CA LYS A 450 -27.85 -18.85 -5.78
C LYS A 450 -28.95 -19.77 -6.29
N SER A 451 -29.25 -19.65 -7.57
CA SER A 451 -30.27 -20.38 -8.28
C SER A 451 -29.74 -21.73 -8.76
N GLY A 452 -28.84 -22.36 -8.00
CA GLY A 452 -28.17 -23.59 -8.38
C GLY A 452 -27.02 -23.98 -7.47
N TYR A 453 -26.49 -25.18 -7.65
CA TYR A 453 -25.27 -25.64 -7.00
C TYR A 453 -24.34 -26.34 -8.00
N LEU A 454 -23.05 -26.35 -7.70
CA LEU A 454 -22.00 -27.03 -8.46
C LEU A 454 -21.20 -27.86 -7.47
N VAL A 455 -21.06 -29.16 -7.70
CA VAL A 455 -20.29 -30.06 -6.83
C VAL A 455 -19.47 -31.00 -7.72
N SER A 456 -18.22 -31.23 -7.35
CA SER A 456 -17.36 -32.22 -8.00
C SER A 456 -17.09 -33.39 -7.07
N TYR A 457 -17.22 -34.62 -7.59
CA TYR A 457 -16.82 -35.85 -6.90
C TYR A 457 -15.67 -36.50 -7.65
N SER A 458 -14.60 -36.87 -6.94
CA SER A 458 -13.46 -37.60 -7.51
C SER A 458 -13.49 -39.08 -7.11
N SER A 459 -13.41 -39.96 -8.09
CA SER A 459 -12.96 -41.35 -7.93
C SER A 459 -11.56 -41.52 -8.55
N VAL A 460 -10.94 -42.70 -8.41
CA VAL A 460 -9.55 -42.95 -8.86
C VAL A 460 -9.36 -42.66 -10.36
N ASP A 461 -10.40 -42.77 -11.19
CA ASP A 461 -10.28 -42.66 -12.65
C ASP A 461 -11.22 -41.62 -13.29
N GLN A 462 -12.11 -41.00 -12.52
CA GLN A 462 -13.16 -40.10 -13.05
C GLN A 462 -13.50 -38.97 -12.09
N ILE A 463 -13.65 -37.76 -12.62
CA ILE A 463 -14.28 -36.63 -11.92
C ILE A 463 -15.64 -36.36 -12.53
N ASN A 464 -16.68 -36.45 -11.71
CA ASN A 464 -18.03 -36.03 -12.09
C ASN A 464 -18.27 -34.62 -11.57
N VAL A 465 -18.62 -33.72 -12.47
CA VAL A 465 -19.12 -32.38 -12.14
C VAL A 465 -20.63 -32.40 -12.25
N THR A 466 -21.28 -32.32 -11.10
CA THR A 466 -22.72 -32.19 -10.98
C THR A 466 -23.10 -30.73 -10.87
N PHE A 467 -24.08 -30.28 -11.66
CA PHE A 467 -24.70 -28.99 -11.47
C PHE A 467 -26.22 -29.04 -11.61
N LEU A 468 -26.88 -28.12 -10.93
CA LEU A 468 -28.33 -27.92 -10.95
C LEU A 468 -28.61 -26.42 -11.13
N THR A 469 -29.56 -26.06 -11.99
CA THR A 469 -30.09 -24.68 -12.10
C THR A 469 -31.56 -24.64 -11.70
N ASN A 470 -32.03 -23.57 -11.06
CA ASN A 470 -33.42 -23.41 -10.63
C ASN A 470 -34.34 -23.01 -11.79
N GLU A 471 -33.77 -22.45 -12.85
CA GLU A 471 -34.47 -22.10 -14.08
C GLU A 471 -33.76 -22.71 -15.30
N THR A 472 -34.53 -22.89 -16.37
CA THR A 472 -34.03 -23.39 -17.64
C THR A 472 -33.30 -22.27 -18.36
N GLN A 473 -32.01 -22.43 -18.64
CA GLN A 473 -31.17 -21.40 -19.26
C GLN A 473 -30.01 -22.02 -20.05
N GLU A 474 -29.43 -21.28 -20.99
CA GLU A 474 -28.18 -21.69 -21.63
C GLU A 474 -27.03 -21.58 -20.62
N VAL A 475 -26.20 -22.63 -20.55
CA VAL A 475 -25.04 -22.68 -19.68
C VAL A 475 -23.79 -23.16 -20.42
N LYS A 476 -22.63 -22.70 -19.95
CA LYS A 476 -21.28 -23.08 -20.38
C LYS A 476 -20.54 -23.60 -19.15
N LEU A 477 -19.99 -24.81 -19.21
CA LEU A 477 -19.12 -25.38 -18.18
C LEU A 477 -17.70 -25.47 -18.72
N THR A 478 -16.76 -24.75 -18.13
CA THR A 478 -15.40 -24.62 -18.65
C THR A 478 -14.37 -24.99 -17.59
N LEU A 479 -13.36 -25.76 -17.98
CA LEU A 479 -12.21 -26.12 -17.16
C LEU A 479 -11.09 -25.09 -17.35
N TYR A 480 -10.51 -24.62 -16.25
CA TYR A 480 -9.40 -23.68 -16.19
C TYR A 480 -8.24 -24.28 -15.38
N ASP A 481 -7.00 -23.99 -15.77
CA ASP A 481 -5.82 -24.37 -14.99
C ASP A 481 -5.60 -23.42 -13.80
N ILE A 482 -4.58 -23.69 -12.99
CA ILE A 482 -4.25 -22.86 -11.82
C ILE A 482 -3.89 -21.41 -12.16
N LEU A 483 -3.55 -21.14 -13.42
CA LEU A 483 -3.19 -19.81 -13.93
C LEU A 483 -4.40 -19.09 -14.53
N GLY A 484 -5.60 -19.70 -14.47
CA GLY A 484 -6.83 -19.14 -15.02
C GLY A 484 -6.93 -19.22 -16.54
N LYS A 485 -6.09 -20.03 -17.19
CA LYS A 485 -6.18 -20.27 -18.63
C LYS A 485 -7.28 -21.31 -18.90
N GLU A 486 -8.13 -21.04 -19.89
CA GLU A 486 -9.11 -22.02 -20.36
C GLU A 486 -8.38 -23.25 -20.92
N VAL A 487 -8.63 -24.41 -20.29
CA VAL A 487 -8.08 -25.71 -20.67
C VAL A 487 -9.03 -26.40 -21.64
N LYS A 488 -10.33 -26.45 -21.30
CA LYS A 488 -11.33 -27.15 -22.11
C LYS A 488 -12.75 -26.67 -21.81
N LEU A 489 -13.56 -26.52 -22.85
CA LEU A 489 -15.01 -26.45 -22.75
C LEU A 489 -15.57 -27.86 -22.48
N LEU A 490 -16.14 -28.06 -21.29
CA LEU A 490 -16.67 -29.35 -20.85
C LEU A 490 -18.13 -29.56 -21.27
N TYR A 491 -18.94 -28.50 -21.25
CA TYR A 491 -20.34 -28.53 -21.66
C TYR A 491 -20.79 -27.17 -22.18
N GLN A 492 -21.66 -27.17 -23.20
CA GLN A 492 -22.40 -25.99 -23.63
C GLN A 492 -23.79 -26.41 -24.11
N GLY A 493 -24.81 -25.82 -23.51
CA GLY A 493 -26.19 -26.05 -23.93
C GLY A 493 -27.19 -25.68 -22.85
N LYS A 494 -28.44 -26.06 -23.09
CA LYS A 494 -29.56 -25.72 -22.22
C LYS A 494 -29.57 -26.58 -20.96
N SER A 495 -29.44 -25.96 -19.79
CA SER A 495 -29.75 -26.58 -18.50
C SER A 495 -31.27 -26.56 -18.29
N LEU A 496 -31.83 -27.66 -17.77
CA LEU A 496 -33.26 -27.74 -17.45
C LEU A 496 -33.47 -27.41 -15.97
N ALA A 497 -34.46 -26.54 -15.68
CA ALA A 497 -34.82 -26.16 -14.32
C ALA A 497 -35.03 -27.38 -13.42
N MET A 498 -34.39 -27.38 -12.26
CA MET A 498 -34.49 -28.41 -11.22
C MET A 498 -34.13 -29.83 -11.71
N ASN A 499 -33.37 -29.94 -12.81
CA ASN A 499 -32.83 -31.21 -13.28
C ASN A 499 -31.32 -31.25 -13.14
N GLU A 500 -30.82 -32.27 -12.44
CA GLU A 500 -29.40 -32.45 -12.21
C GLU A 500 -28.70 -32.83 -13.50
N GLN A 501 -27.62 -32.13 -13.82
CA GLN A 501 -26.76 -32.41 -14.95
C GLN A 501 -25.40 -32.88 -14.46
N ILE A 502 -24.93 -34.00 -15.00
CA ILE A 502 -23.67 -34.62 -14.60
C ILE A 502 -22.77 -34.63 -15.83
N ILE A 503 -21.63 -33.95 -15.72
CA ILE A 503 -20.60 -33.91 -16.76
C ILE A 503 -19.38 -34.67 -16.25
N GLU A 504 -19.03 -35.72 -16.98
CA GLU A 504 -17.85 -36.52 -16.70
C GLU A 504 -16.60 -35.86 -17.32
N ILE A 505 -15.57 -35.65 -16.51
CA ILE A 505 -14.25 -35.24 -16.95
C ILE A 505 -13.36 -36.47 -16.95
N SER A 506 -13.00 -36.94 -18.14
CA SER A 506 -12.02 -38.03 -18.28
C SER A 506 -10.61 -37.54 -17.96
N ASN A 507 -9.78 -38.38 -17.34
CA ASN A 507 -8.37 -38.07 -17.02
C ASN A 507 -7.50 -37.75 -18.27
N SER A 508 -7.98 -38.04 -19.48
CA SER A 508 -7.32 -37.65 -20.74
C SER A 508 -7.44 -36.16 -21.07
N VAL A 509 -8.23 -35.40 -20.31
CA VAL A 509 -8.52 -33.99 -20.61
C VAL A 509 -7.40 -33.05 -20.14
N ALA A 510 -6.66 -33.42 -19.09
CA ALA A 510 -5.62 -32.57 -18.53
C ALA A 510 -4.59 -33.38 -17.74
N VAL A 511 -3.40 -32.82 -17.52
CA VAL A 511 -2.36 -33.46 -16.69
C VAL A 511 -2.76 -33.46 -15.21
N PRO A 512 -2.27 -34.39 -14.37
CA PRO A 512 -2.48 -34.34 -12.92
C PRO A 512 -2.15 -32.95 -12.35
N GLY A 513 -3.06 -32.41 -11.54
CA GLY A 513 -2.95 -31.03 -11.05
C GLY A 513 -4.24 -30.46 -10.49
N ILE A 514 -4.16 -29.21 -10.03
CA ILE A 514 -5.32 -28.44 -9.56
C ILE A 514 -5.94 -27.72 -10.77
N TYR A 515 -7.27 -27.76 -10.86
CA TYR A 515 -8.04 -27.05 -11.87
C TYR A 515 -9.26 -26.37 -11.23
N PHE A 516 -9.87 -25.47 -11.99
CA PHE A 516 -11.12 -24.83 -11.63
C PHE A 516 -12.16 -25.13 -12.72
N VAL A 517 -13.34 -25.58 -12.32
CA VAL A 517 -14.47 -25.71 -13.22
C VAL A 517 -15.41 -24.54 -12.98
N ARG A 518 -15.74 -23.79 -14.03
CA ARG A 518 -16.65 -22.65 -13.98
C ARG A 518 -17.92 -22.95 -14.76
N LEU A 519 -19.06 -22.80 -14.10
CA LEU A 519 -20.39 -22.81 -14.71
C LEU A 519 -20.84 -21.37 -14.94
N GLU A 520 -21.12 -21.02 -16.18
CA GLU A 520 -21.55 -19.69 -16.63
C GLU A 520 -22.91 -19.84 -17.31
N GLY A 521 -23.91 -19.08 -16.89
CA GLY A 521 -25.20 -18.98 -17.56
C GLY A 521 -25.73 -17.55 -17.52
N GLU A 522 -26.94 -17.34 -18.00
CA GLU A 522 -27.54 -15.99 -18.07
C GLU A 522 -27.60 -15.29 -16.69
N LYS A 523 -27.82 -16.06 -15.61
CA LYS A 523 -27.90 -15.53 -14.24
C LYS A 523 -27.04 -16.27 -13.21
N ILE A 524 -26.22 -17.20 -13.66
CA ILE A 524 -25.41 -18.06 -12.80
C ILE A 524 -23.94 -17.96 -13.15
N LEU A 525 -23.10 -17.80 -12.13
CA LEU A 525 -21.65 -17.84 -12.25
C LEU A 525 -21.09 -18.57 -11.02
N LEU A 526 -20.78 -19.86 -11.17
CA LEU A 526 -20.21 -20.69 -10.12
C LEU A 526 -18.82 -21.16 -10.52
N THR A 527 -17.91 -21.29 -9.56
CA THR A 527 -16.58 -21.87 -9.80
C THR A 527 -16.25 -22.83 -8.67
N GLU A 528 -15.84 -24.04 -9.01
CA GLU A 528 -15.41 -25.07 -8.08
C GLU A 528 -14.00 -25.54 -8.38
N LYS A 529 -13.24 -25.85 -7.32
CA LYS A 529 -11.89 -26.40 -7.44
C LYS A 529 -11.97 -27.91 -7.60
N ILE A 530 -11.26 -28.44 -8.59
CA ILE A 530 -11.06 -29.88 -8.74
C ILE A 530 -9.58 -30.24 -8.66
N ILE A 531 -9.28 -31.45 -8.21
CA ILE A 531 -7.93 -32.01 -8.17
C ILE A 531 -7.93 -33.26 -9.02
N LEU A 532 -7.22 -33.23 -10.14
CA LEU A 532 -6.96 -34.38 -11.00
C LEU A 532 -5.69 -35.08 -10.47
N ASN A 533 -5.82 -36.35 -10.07
CA ASN A 533 -4.72 -37.14 -9.52
C ASN A 533 -3.94 -37.88 -10.60
#